data_AF-A0A173T9D3-F1
#
_entry.id   AF-A0A173T9D3-F1
#
_cell.length_a   1.000
_cell.length_b   1.000
_cell.length_c   1.000
_cell.angle_alpha   90.00
_cell.angle_beta   90.00
_cell.angle_gamma   90.00
#
_symmetry.space_group_name_H-M   'P 1'
#
loop_
_entity.id
_entity.type
_entity.pdbx_description
1 polymer ?
#
loop_
_entity_poly.entity_id
_entity_poly.type
_entity_poly.pdbx_seq_one_letter_code
_entity_poly.pdbx_strand_id
1 'polypeptide(L)'
;MKIEEINIDGFGKFHKYHCQTSGKLEVFYGKNESGKTTLRKFMIAMLFGLEKSRGLAARYDDFTRYQPVNGGIYGGSMIFEKDGIRYKIMRNFGQGQTEYRIFDADTMEELKGKEYLFESDQQAFENTVSMTQAEIRTGREMKEVLQNSMANLRSSKDAAIDLRKAIDHLKARRRQMRKDPVFTQIDNLRRQQGSWQYDAQALNEYEQEEREIRKRLRQKRKLTLLQKILLWFRKLFGGEDEERIRKIELRHRLEIIEIEKAQLMQQKEEADKKKREYEILLGQKRKKELEIHEIELAMKAIKEAASQVQKTFGQELNEKISEIFCDMTNGKYTQAVMDENLSMMVYDGFDHVDMKYLSNATVEQLYFALRLASADLLYENDAFPLFLDDVFGNYDDERLEQTMQYLSHHTDRQIFLFTGRKEILRLLDEKEILYHLISL
;
A
#
# COMPACT_ATOMS: atom_id res chain seq x y z
N MET A 1 1.05 -15.12 24.42
CA MET A 1 0.22 -14.37 25.40
C MET A 1 -0.69 -15.35 26.13
N LYS A 2 -0.86 -15.20 27.44
CA LYS A 2 -1.75 -16.05 28.25
C LYS A 2 -2.61 -15.18 29.15
N ILE A 3 -3.93 -15.24 29.02
CA ILE A 3 -4.87 -14.59 29.94
C ILE A 3 -4.94 -15.43 31.21
N GLU A 4 -4.89 -14.76 32.36
CA GLU A 4 -4.84 -15.38 33.70
C GLU A 4 -6.04 -15.01 34.56
N GLU A 5 -6.56 -13.78 34.41
CA GLU A 5 -7.67 -13.29 35.23
C GLU A 5 -8.59 -12.37 34.41
N ILE A 6 -9.90 -12.55 34.61
CA ILE A 6 -10.96 -11.79 33.94
C ILE A 6 -11.91 -11.25 35.01
N ASN A 7 -11.99 -9.93 35.11
CA ASN A 7 -12.85 -9.22 36.06
C ASN A 7 -13.82 -8.32 35.29
N ILE A 8 -15.12 -8.54 35.48
CA ILE A 8 -16.18 -7.74 34.88
C ILE A 8 -16.92 -7.00 35.99
N ASP A 9 -16.81 -5.67 35.97
CA ASP A 9 -17.62 -4.82 36.85
C ASP A 9 -19.06 -4.79 36.35
N GLY A 10 -19.23 -4.56 35.04
CA GLY A 10 -20.50 -4.58 34.32
C GLY A 10 -20.28 -4.71 32.81
N PHE A 11 -20.84 -5.73 32.18
CA PHE A 11 -20.82 -5.90 30.71
C PHE A 11 -21.94 -6.83 30.25
N GLY A 12 -22.89 -6.30 29.48
CA GLY A 12 -24.13 -6.97 29.12
C GLY A 12 -24.85 -7.48 30.36
N LYS A 13 -24.98 -8.80 30.49
CA LYS A 13 -25.62 -9.44 31.65
C LYS A 13 -24.70 -9.71 32.84
N PHE A 14 -23.38 -9.62 32.67
CA PHE A 14 -22.43 -9.88 33.76
C PHE A 14 -22.33 -8.65 34.67
N HIS A 15 -22.33 -8.90 35.98
CA HIS A 15 -22.13 -7.90 37.04
C HIS A 15 -21.29 -8.53 38.15
N LYS A 16 -20.18 -7.88 38.53
CA LYS A 16 -19.23 -8.39 39.54
C LYS A 16 -18.80 -9.84 39.29
N TYR A 17 -18.49 -10.15 38.03
CA TYR A 17 -18.03 -11.48 37.64
C TYR A 17 -16.50 -11.53 37.69
N HIS A 18 -15.96 -12.61 38.23
CA HIS A 18 -14.53 -12.88 38.37
C HIS A 18 -14.28 -14.32 37.94
N CYS A 19 -13.27 -14.55 37.11
CA CYS A 19 -12.74 -15.88 36.91
C CYS A 19 -11.23 -15.86 36.67
N GLN A 20 -10.57 -16.93 37.11
CA GLN A 20 -9.18 -17.21 36.80
C GLN A 20 -9.08 -18.28 35.72
N THR A 21 -7.99 -18.24 34.98
CA THR A 21 -7.62 -19.22 33.96
C THR A 21 -6.24 -19.76 34.31
N SER A 22 -6.04 -21.06 34.08
CA SER A 22 -4.87 -21.77 34.61
C SER A 22 -4.19 -22.65 33.57
N GLY A 23 -4.92 -23.12 32.57
CA GLY A 23 -4.48 -24.12 31.61
C GLY A 23 -4.30 -23.57 30.20
N LYS A 24 -3.99 -24.53 29.31
CA LYS A 24 -3.97 -24.34 27.87
C LYS A 24 -5.39 -24.31 27.29
N LEU A 25 -6.27 -25.20 27.75
CA LEU A 25 -7.67 -25.27 27.30
C LEU A 25 -8.61 -24.83 28.44
N GLU A 26 -9.30 -23.72 28.21
CA GLU A 26 -10.28 -23.10 29.10
C GLU A 26 -11.68 -23.32 28.53
N VAL A 27 -12.50 -24.16 29.18
CA VAL A 27 -13.83 -24.53 28.69
C VAL A 27 -14.90 -23.77 29.46
N PHE A 28 -15.50 -22.78 28.81
CA PHE A 28 -16.64 -22.02 29.32
C PHE A 28 -17.93 -22.74 28.97
N TYR A 29 -18.41 -23.56 29.90
CA TYR A 29 -19.57 -24.41 29.72
C TYR A 29 -20.85 -23.74 30.23
N GLY A 30 -21.89 -23.67 29.39
CA GLY A 30 -23.19 -23.17 29.81
C GLY A 30 -24.28 -23.33 28.74
N LYS A 31 -25.55 -23.35 29.17
CA LYS A 31 -26.71 -23.41 28.26
C LYS A 31 -26.75 -22.21 27.29
N ASN A 32 -27.62 -22.24 26.30
CA ASN A 32 -27.91 -21.02 25.52
C ASN A 32 -28.33 -19.89 26.47
N GLU A 33 -27.93 -18.66 26.15
CA GLU A 33 -28.18 -17.47 26.99
C GLU A 33 -27.41 -17.41 28.33
N SER A 34 -26.54 -18.39 28.63
CA SER A 34 -25.60 -18.37 29.78
C SER A 34 -24.53 -17.28 29.71
N GLY A 35 -24.39 -16.58 28.57
CA GLY A 35 -23.50 -15.42 28.45
C GLY A 35 -22.16 -15.68 27.80
N LYS A 36 -21.93 -16.90 27.30
CA LYS A 36 -20.75 -17.29 26.50
C LYS A 36 -20.29 -16.21 25.52
N THR A 37 -21.14 -15.84 24.57
CA THR A 37 -20.83 -14.81 23.56
C THR A 37 -20.60 -13.43 24.19
N THR A 38 -21.30 -13.09 25.28
CA THR A 38 -21.08 -11.83 26.01
C THR A 38 -19.71 -11.80 26.69
N LEU A 39 -19.27 -12.92 27.26
CA LEU A 39 -17.96 -13.04 27.90
C LEU A 39 -16.84 -12.98 26.86
N ARG A 40 -16.99 -13.69 25.73
CA ARG A 40 -16.08 -13.58 24.59
C ARG A 40 -15.96 -12.12 24.13
N LYS A 41 -17.09 -11.43 23.94
CA LYS A 41 -17.09 -10.03 23.51
C LYS A 41 -16.49 -9.07 24.55
N PHE A 42 -16.67 -9.33 25.84
CA PHE A 42 -15.94 -8.61 26.89
C PHE A 42 -14.43 -8.76 26.72
N MET A 43 -13.96 -9.99 26.53
CA MET A 43 -12.52 -10.25 26.38
C MET A 43 -11.93 -9.53 25.16
N ILE A 44 -12.62 -9.56 24.02
CA ILE A 44 -12.22 -8.83 22.81
C ILE A 44 -12.21 -7.31 23.07
N ALA A 45 -13.24 -6.78 23.74
CA ALA A 45 -13.33 -5.36 24.08
C ALA A 45 -12.23 -4.92 25.04
N MET A 46 -11.76 -5.80 25.93
CA MET A 46 -10.60 -5.55 26.79
C MET A 46 -9.31 -5.41 25.98
N LEU A 47 -9.10 -6.24 24.95
CA LEU A 47 -7.90 -6.18 24.13
C LEU A 47 -7.89 -4.96 23.20
N PHE A 48 -8.97 -4.75 22.45
CA PHE A 48 -8.98 -3.76 21.35
C PHE A 48 -9.80 -2.50 21.63
N GLY A 49 -10.64 -2.51 22.66
CA GLY A 49 -11.58 -1.43 22.94
C GLY A 49 -12.96 -1.67 22.34
N LEU A 50 -13.84 -0.68 22.53
CA LEU A 50 -15.23 -0.75 22.10
C LEU A 50 -15.62 0.60 21.49
N GLU A 51 -15.74 0.64 20.16
CA GLU A 51 -16.08 1.87 19.45
C GLU A 51 -17.59 2.11 19.41
N LYS A 52 -17.98 3.38 19.61
CA LYS A 52 -19.36 3.82 19.48
C LYS A 52 -19.61 4.34 18.06
N SER A 53 -20.54 3.71 17.36
CA SER A 53 -20.99 4.16 16.05
C SER A 53 -21.87 5.42 16.15
N ARG A 54 -21.94 6.22 15.09
CA ARG A 54 -22.81 7.41 15.01
C ARG A 54 -24.07 7.14 14.19
N GLY A 55 -25.16 7.82 14.51
CA GLY A 55 -26.41 7.78 13.74
C GLY A 55 -27.25 6.51 13.98
N LEU A 56 -28.02 6.08 12.97
CA LEU A 56 -28.90 4.90 13.04
C LEU A 56 -28.14 3.59 13.35
N ALA A 57 -26.87 3.51 12.94
CA ALA A 57 -25.99 2.37 13.21
C ALA A 57 -25.65 2.21 14.70
N ALA A 58 -25.73 3.28 15.49
CA ALA A 58 -25.46 3.24 16.94
C ALA A 58 -26.44 2.34 17.71
N ARG A 59 -27.64 2.06 17.18
CA ARG A 59 -28.61 1.18 17.86
C ARG A 59 -28.23 -0.29 17.85
N TYR A 60 -27.35 -0.68 16.93
CA TYR A 60 -26.97 -2.08 16.71
C TYR A 60 -25.48 -2.31 16.93
N ASP A 61 -24.75 -1.30 17.43
CA ASP A 61 -23.33 -1.45 17.71
C ASP A 61 -23.08 -2.25 18.99
N ASP A 62 -21.90 -2.86 19.07
CA ASP A 62 -21.51 -3.65 20.23
C ASP A 62 -21.46 -2.77 21.50
N PHE A 63 -21.11 -1.48 21.37
CA PHE A 63 -21.15 -0.52 22.48
C PHE A 63 -22.51 -0.42 23.16
N THR A 64 -23.59 -0.29 22.38
CA THR A 64 -24.95 -0.15 22.90
C THR A 64 -25.49 -1.51 23.33
N ARG A 65 -25.19 -2.57 22.56
CA ARG A 65 -25.66 -3.93 22.83
C ARG A 65 -25.19 -4.49 24.17
N TYR A 66 -23.94 -4.19 24.55
CA TYR A 66 -23.31 -4.73 25.75
C TYR A 66 -23.31 -3.78 26.96
N GLN A 67 -24.15 -2.74 26.94
CA GLN A 67 -24.32 -1.92 28.14
C GLN A 67 -24.77 -2.78 29.34
N PRO A 68 -24.26 -2.51 30.56
CA PRO A 68 -24.58 -3.33 31.73
C PRO A 68 -26.06 -3.21 32.07
N VAL A 69 -26.80 -4.32 31.96
CA VAL A 69 -28.23 -4.35 32.30
C VAL A 69 -28.47 -4.62 33.79
N ASN A 70 -27.48 -5.18 34.48
CA ASN A 70 -27.55 -5.57 35.89
C ASN A 70 -26.73 -4.63 36.81
N GLY A 71 -26.34 -3.45 36.30
CA GLY A 71 -25.54 -2.46 37.01
C GLY A 71 -24.02 -2.68 36.92
N GLY A 72 -23.25 -1.83 37.61
CA GLY A 72 -21.78 -1.83 37.59
C GLY A 72 -21.19 -0.78 36.66
N ILE A 73 -19.88 -0.58 36.77
CA ILE A 73 -19.11 0.25 35.82
C ILE A 73 -19.08 -0.49 34.49
N TYR A 74 -19.34 0.21 33.38
CA TYR A 74 -19.32 -0.43 32.07
C TYR A 74 -17.87 -0.76 31.69
N GLY A 75 -17.42 -1.97 31.95
CA GLY A 75 -16.02 -2.36 31.80
C GLY A 75 -15.54 -3.32 32.88
N GLY A 76 -14.23 -3.31 33.10
CA GLY A 76 -13.57 -4.20 34.05
C GLY A 76 -12.05 -4.24 33.87
N SER A 77 -11.43 -5.34 34.31
CA SER A 77 -10.00 -5.54 34.20
C SER A 77 -9.64 -6.94 33.74
N MET A 78 -8.49 -7.10 33.11
CA MET A 78 -7.95 -8.40 32.70
C MET A 78 -6.45 -8.44 33.00
N ILE A 79 -5.97 -9.59 33.47
CA ILE A 79 -4.55 -9.85 33.67
C ILE A 79 -4.11 -10.89 32.64
N PHE A 80 -2.99 -10.63 31.97
CA PHE A 80 -2.37 -11.57 31.06
C PHE A 80 -0.86 -11.43 31.04
N GLU A 81 -0.18 -12.53 30.72
CA GLU A 81 1.24 -12.59 30.49
C GLU A 81 1.56 -12.44 28.99
N LYS A 82 2.52 -11.59 28.65
CA LYS A 82 3.10 -11.47 27.30
C LYS A 82 4.60 -11.18 27.43
N ASP A 83 5.43 -11.95 26.72
CA ASP A 83 6.89 -11.79 26.68
C ASP A 83 7.54 -11.78 28.08
N GLY A 84 7.03 -12.60 28.99
CA GLY A 84 7.50 -12.70 30.37
C GLY A 84 7.09 -11.54 31.29
N ILE A 85 6.28 -10.58 30.79
CA ILE A 85 5.75 -9.47 31.59
C ILE A 85 4.26 -9.72 31.83
N ARG A 86 3.83 -9.60 33.09
CA ARG A 86 2.43 -9.67 33.47
C ARG A 86 1.82 -8.27 33.39
N TYR A 87 0.81 -8.13 32.53
CA TYR A 87 0.09 -6.89 32.31
C TYR A 87 -1.28 -6.96 32.96
N LYS A 88 -1.67 -5.88 33.63
CA LYS A 88 -3.06 -5.64 34.03
C LYS A 88 -3.64 -4.51 33.20
N ILE A 89 -4.65 -4.83 32.39
CA ILE A 89 -5.41 -3.84 31.64
C ILE A 89 -6.71 -3.52 32.36
N MET A 90 -7.06 -2.23 32.40
CA MET A 90 -8.33 -1.74 32.92
C MET A 90 -9.01 -0.90 31.85
N ARG A 91 -10.29 -1.19 31.58
CA ARG A 91 -11.10 -0.40 30.65
C ARG A 91 -12.42 0.00 31.27
N ASN A 92 -12.78 1.26 31.04
CA ASN A 92 -14.11 1.79 31.24
C ASN A 92 -14.65 2.26 29.88
N PHE A 93 -15.86 1.81 29.53
CA PHE A 93 -16.59 2.12 28.30
C PHE A 93 -17.74 3.10 28.56
N GLY A 94 -17.86 3.68 29.77
CA GLY A 94 -18.88 4.65 30.12
C GLY A 94 -18.86 5.90 29.22
N GLN A 95 -20.04 6.46 28.92
CA GLN A 95 -20.12 7.67 28.11
C GLN A 95 -19.40 8.84 28.78
N GLY A 96 -18.38 9.40 28.11
CA GLY A 96 -17.59 10.52 28.62
C GLY A 96 -16.56 10.14 29.70
N GLN A 97 -16.42 8.86 30.03
CA GLN A 97 -15.46 8.31 31.00
C GLN A 97 -14.66 7.15 30.39
N THR A 98 -14.47 7.15 29.07
CA THR A 98 -13.67 6.11 28.41
C THR A 98 -12.23 6.20 28.88
N GLU A 99 -11.81 5.20 29.64
CA GLU A 99 -10.49 5.15 30.27
C GLU A 99 -9.83 3.83 29.90
N TYR A 100 -8.58 3.89 29.46
CA TYR A 100 -7.74 2.73 29.21
C TYR A 100 -6.44 2.90 29.97
N ARG A 101 -6.16 1.98 30.88
CA ARG A 101 -4.95 2.00 31.71
C ARG A 101 -4.30 0.64 31.71
N ILE A 102 -2.98 0.64 31.62
CA ILE A 102 -2.15 -0.56 31.65
C ILE A 102 -1.18 -0.43 32.81
N PHE A 103 -1.05 -1.51 33.57
CA PHE A 103 -0.10 -1.62 34.65
C PHE A 103 0.78 -2.84 34.43
N ASP A 104 2.01 -2.76 34.93
CA ASP A 104 2.75 -3.96 35.29
C ASP A 104 2.05 -4.59 36.51
N ALA A 105 1.62 -5.85 36.38
CA ALA A 105 0.79 -6.49 37.39
C ALA A 105 1.58 -6.85 38.66
N ASP A 106 2.91 -6.96 38.56
CA ASP A 106 3.76 -7.34 39.68
C ASP A 106 4.23 -6.11 40.46
N THR A 107 4.55 -5.00 39.78
CA THR A 107 4.98 -3.75 40.43
C THR A 107 3.86 -2.75 40.70
N MET A 108 2.70 -2.92 40.05
CA MET A 108 1.58 -1.97 40.03
C MET A 108 1.94 -0.58 39.44
N GLU A 109 3.05 -0.49 38.71
CA GLU A 109 3.44 0.72 38.01
C GLU A 109 2.59 0.92 36.75
N GLU A 110 2.08 2.13 36.55
CA GLU A 110 1.28 2.48 35.37
C GLU A 110 2.18 2.72 34.15
N LEU A 111 1.97 1.92 33.11
CA LEU A 111 2.74 1.95 31.86
C LEU A 111 2.17 2.99 30.90
N LYS A 112 2.57 4.26 31.07
CA LYS A 112 2.13 5.38 30.23
C LYS A 112 2.74 5.30 28.82
N GLY A 113 1.96 5.63 27.80
CA GLY A 113 2.41 5.69 26.39
C GLY A 113 2.36 4.36 25.63
N LYS A 114 1.93 3.26 26.25
CA LYS A 114 1.60 2.00 25.55
C LYS A 114 0.14 2.01 25.09
N GLU A 115 -0.25 2.95 24.22
CA GLU A 115 -1.63 3.01 23.70
C GLU A 115 -2.02 1.79 22.84
N TYR A 116 -1.01 1.06 22.33
CA TYR A 116 -1.17 -0.14 21.52
C TYR A 116 -0.25 -1.24 22.05
N LEU A 117 -0.78 -2.16 22.86
CA LEU A 117 -0.01 -3.32 23.34
C LEU A 117 0.13 -4.43 22.27
N PHE A 118 -0.67 -4.32 21.22
CA PHE A 118 -0.76 -5.27 20.13
C PHE A 118 -0.56 -4.54 18.81
N GLU A 119 0.25 -5.11 17.92
CA GLU A 119 0.47 -4.57 16.58
C GLU A 119 -0.73 -4.87 15.65
N SER A 120 -1.49 -5.89 16.03
CA SER A 120 -2.64 -6.41 15.31
C SER A 120 -3.91 -5.61 15.59
N ASP A 121 -4.79 -5.51 14.59
CA ASP A 121 -6.09 -4.86 14.77
C ASP A 121 -7.22 -5.82 15.14
N GLN A 122 -8.32 -5.25 15.66
CA GLN A 122 -9.48 -6.03 16.07
C GLN A 122 -10.07 -6.86 14.93
N GLN A 123 -10.10 -6.31 13.71
CA GLN A 123 -10.72 -6.98 12.57
C GLN A 123 -9.88 -8.19 12.14
N ALA A 124 -8.57 -8.04 12.08
CA ALA A 124 -7.62 -9.11 11.87
C ALA A 124 -7.84 -10.20 12.92
N PHE A 125 -7.85 -9.83 14.20
CA PHE A 125 -8.05 -10.75 15.31
C PHE A 125 -9.39 -11.50 15.22
N GLU A 126 -10.49 -10.78 14.99
CA GLU A 126 -11.83 -11.36 14.86
C GLU A 126 -11.96 -12.27 13.64
N ASN A 127 -11.21 -12.03 12.56
CA ASN A 127 -11.29 -12.87 11.36
C ASN A 127 -10.46 -14.16 11.44
N THR A 128 -9.59 -14.31 12.44
CA THR A 128 -8.55 -15.35 12.46
C THR A 128 -8.52 -16.11 13.77
N VAL A 129 -8.40 -15.42 14.89
CA VAL A 129 -8.17 -16.01 16.22
C VAL A 129 -9.49 -16.22 16.97
N SER A 130 -10.49 -15.40 16.71
CA SER A 130 -11.85 -15.59 17.22
C SER A 130 -12.75 -16.21 16.15
N MET A 131 -13.41 -17.32 16.47
CA MET A 131 -14.23 -18.07 15.54
C MET A 131 -15.61 -18.32 16.13
N THR A 132 -16.65 -18.12 15.33
CA THR A 132 -18.04 -18.43 15.71
C THR A 132 -18.70 -19.35 14.68
N GLN A 133 -19.70 -20.14 15.11
CA GLN A 133 -20.43 -21.03 14.20
C GLN A 133 -21.10 -20.29 13.02
N ALA A 134 -21.59 -19.07 13.25
CA ALA A 134 -22.26 -18.28 12.21
C ALA A 134 -21.30 -17.86 11.10
N GLU A 135 -20.06 -17.53 11.47
CA GLU A 135 -19.02 -17.08 10.54
C GLU A 135 -18.42 -18.23 9.69
N ILE A 136 -18.54 -19.47 10.14
CA ILE A 136 -18.01 -20.63 9.42
C ILE A 136 -18.94 -21.06 8.25
N ARG A 137 -20.21 -20.60 8.23
CA ARG A 137 -21.27 -21.18 7.37
C ARG A 137 -21.45 -20.61 5.96
N THR A 138 -20.93 -19.42 5.61
CA THR A 138 -21.50 -18.67 4.47
C THR A 138 -20.76 -18.70 3.13
N GLY A 139 -19.57 -19.30 2.99
CA GLY A 139 -18.88 -19.37 1.68
C GLY A 139 -18.21 -18.05 1.26
N ARG A 140 -18.93 -16.93 1.40
CA ARG A 140 -18.51 -15.56 1.06
C ARG A 140 -17.41 -15.05 2.00
N GLU A 141 -17.44 -15.51 3.24
CA GLU A 141 -16.47 -15.11 4.27
C GLU A 141 -15.07 -15.68 4.02
N MET A 142 -14.89 -16.81 3.33
CA MET A 142 -13.53 -17.31 3.04
C MET A 142 -12.74 -16.33 2.19
N LYS A 143 -13.38 -15.80 1.15
CA LYS A 143 -12.76 -14.78 0.30
C LYS A 143 -12.41 -13.53 1.10
N GLU A 144 -13.26 -13.13 2.05
CA GLU A 144 -13.00 -11.99 2.93
C GLU A 144 -11.89 -12.28 3.93
N VAL A 145 -11.90 -13.43 4.61
CA VAL A 145 -10.83 -13.90 5.51
C VAL A 145 -9.50 -13.92 4.75
N LEU A 146 -9.48 -14.48 3.53
CA LEU A 146 -8.30 -14.54 2.69
C LEU A 146 -7.82 -13.17 2.23
N GLN A 147 -8.74 -12.31 1.77
CA GLN A 147 -8.41 -10.94 1.39
C GLN A 147 -7.90 -10.13 2.57
N ASN A 148 -8.49 -10.32 3.74
CA ASN A 148 -8.09 -9.65 4.97
C ASN A 148 -6.74 -10.18 5.45
N SER A 149 -6.51 -11.49 5.46
CA SER A 149 -5.19 -12.08 5.76
C SER A 149 -4.12 -11.57 4.79
N MET A 150 -4.40 -11.55 3.47
CA MET A 150 -3.51 -10.97 2.46
C MET A 150 -3.32 -9.46 2.59
N ALA A 151 -4.32 -8.72 3.09
CA ALA A 151 -4.22 -7.30 3.39
C ALA A 151 -3.41 -7.03 4.66
N ASN A 152 -3.55 -7.89 5.68
CA ASN A 152 -2.85 -7.79 6.95
C ASN A 152 -1.35 -8.12 6.78
N LEU A 153 -0.97 -9.00 5.87
CA LEU A 153 0.45 -9.22 5.52
C LEU A 153 1.05 -8.09 4.72
N ARG A 154 0.22 -7.38 3.95
CA ARG A 154 0.69 -6.16 3.29
C ARG A 154 1.12 -5.13 4.34
N SER A 155 0.71 -5.26 5.60
CA SER A 155 1.30 -4.62 6.80
C SER A 155 0.50 -4.83 8.08
N SER A 156 1.18 -4.83 9.23
CA SER A 156 0.68 -4.15 10.42
C SER A 156 0.20 -2.75 10.02
N LYS A 157 -1.12 -2.51 10.01
CA LYS A 157 -1.90 -1.29 9.68
C LYS A 157 -1.29 -0.10 8.89
N ASP A 158 -0.05 0.32 9.15
CA ASP A 158 0.64 1.43 8.51
C ASP A 158 1.20 1.10 7.11
N ALA A 159 1.89 -0.02 6.91
CA ALA A 159 2.67 -0.23 5.67
C ALA A 159 1.84 -0.50 4.37
N ALA A 160 0.61 -1.01 4.43
CA ALA A 160 -0.25 -1.32 3.27
C ALA A 160 -1.00 -0.07 2.80
N ILE A 161 -1.45 0.71 3.79
CA ILE A 161 -1.94 2.06 3.60
C ILE A 161 -0.80 2.90 3.00
N ASP A 162 0.42 2.76 3.51
CA ASP A 162 1.60 3.47 2.98
C ASP A 162 2.05 2.97 1.61
N LEU A 163 1.93 1.69 1.27
CA LEU A 163 2.28 1.17 -0.04
C LEU A 163 1.36 1.74 -1.13
N ARG A 164 0.04 1.73 -0.89
CA ARG A 164 -0.93 2.33 -1.83
C ARG A 164 -0.71 3.83 -1.94
N LYS A 165 -0.56 4.52 -0.81
CA LYS A 165 -0.24 5.96 -0.78
C LYS A 165 1.07 6.27 -1.50
N ALA A 166 2.11 5.46 -1.34
CA ALA A 166 3.40 5.62 -2.00
C ALA A 166 3.27 5.45 -3.51
N ILE A 167 2.57 4.40 -3.97
CA ILE A 167 2.31 4.21 -5.40
C ILE A 167 1.49 5.38 -5.98
N ASP A 168 0.48 5.84 -5.27
CA ASP A 168 -0.36 6.96 -5.72
C ASP A 168 0.37 8.30 -5.68
N HIS A 169 1.25 8.51 -4.69
CA HIS A 169 2.18 9.63 -4.63
C HIS A 169 3.14 9.63 -5.83
N LEU A 170 3.73 8.48 -6.17
CA LEU A 170 4.58 8.32 -7.34
C LEU A 170 3.81 8.56 -8.65
N LYS A 171 2.56 8.07 -8.76
CA LYS A 171 1.69 8.37 -9.92
C LYS A 171 1.39 9.85 -10.04
N ALA A 172 1.10 10.52 -8.93
CA ALA A 172 0.80 11.95 -8.89
C ALA A 172 2.04 12.76 -9.31
N ARG A 173 3.21 12.45 -8.75
CA ARG A 173 4.50 13.06 -9.12
C ARG A 173 4.80 12.85 -10.60
N ARG A 174 4.63 11.63 -11.12
CA ARG A 174 4.79 11.33 -12.56
C ARG A 174 3.86 12.18 -13.44
N ARG A 175 2.59 12.33 -13.05
CA ARG A 175 1.61 13.16 -13.78
C ARG A 175 2.00 14.63 -13.75
N GLN A 176 2.47 15.13 -12.61
CA GLN A 176 2.94 16.52 -12.48
C GLN A 176 4.15 16.78 -13.38
N MET A 177 5.11 15.85 -13.41
CA MET A 177 6.29 15.94 -14.28
C MET A 177 5.93 15.96 -15.76
N ARG A 178 4.95 15.15 -16.19
CA ARG A 178 4.47 15.16 -17.58
C ARG A 178 3.72 16.44 -17.97
N LYS A 179 3.26 17.24 -17.01
CA LYS A 179 2.62 18.55 -17.24
C LYS A 179 3.61 19.71 -17.27
N ASP A 180 4.91 19.44 -17.13
CA ASP A 180 5.93 20.47 -17.15
C ASP A 180 5.90 21.24 -18.51
N PRO A 181 5.88 22.58 -18.49
CA PRO A 181 5.84 23.39 -19.71
C PRO A 181 6.98 23.11 -20.69
N VAL A 182 8.12 22.56 -20.23
CA VAL A 182 9.25 22.20 -21.10
C VAL A 182 8.81 21.28 -22.25
N PHE A 183 7.86 20.36 -22.01
CA PHE A 183 7.36 19.45 -23.04
C PHE A 183 6.56 20.17 -24.13
N THR A 184 5.77 21.19 -23.79
CA THR A 184 5.00 21.97 -24.78
C THR A 184 5.89 23.01 -25.47
N GLN A 185 6.80 23.65 -24.75
CA GLN A 185 7.75 24.63 -25.28
C GLN A 185 8.66 24.02 -26.35
N ILE A 186 9.23 22.84 -26.07
CA ILE A 186 10.11 22.17 -27.03
C ILE A 186 9.35 21.66 -28.26
N ASP A 187 8.11 21.20 -28.11
CA ASP A 187 7.28 20.78 -29.25
C ASP A 187 6.93 21.97 -30.14
N ASN A 188 6.66 23.15 -29.55
CA ASN A 188 6.44 24.38 -30.29
C ASN A 188 7.69 24.83 -31.06
N LEU A 189 8.86 24.83 -30.41
CA LEU A 189 10.13 25.17 -31.06
C LEU A 189 10.51 24.15 -32.15
N ARG A 190 10.29 22.86 -31.91
CA ARG A 190 10.51 21.80 -32.91
C ARG A 190 9.67 22.02 -34.18
N ARG A 191 8.43 22.48 -34.05
CA ARG A 191 7.58 22.84 -35.21
C ARG A 191 8.12 24.04 -35.98
N GLN A 192 8.78 24.97 -35.29
CA GLN A 192 9.40 26.15 -35.90
C GLN A 192 10.81 25.90 -36.43
N GLN A 193 11.42 24.75 -36.14
CA GLN A 193 12.81 24.46 -36.49
C GLN A 193 13.12 24.64 -37.98
N GLY A 194 12.14 24.36 -38.86
CA GLY A 194 12.26 24.56 -40.30
C GLY A 194 12.36 26.03 -40.74
N SER A 195 11.89 26.98 -39.92
CA SER A 195 11.94 28.42 -40.23
C SER A 195 13.19 29.12 -39.71
N TRP A 196 14.09 28.42 -39.01
CA TRP A 196 15.33 28.98 -38.48
C TRP A 196 16.46 28.87 -39.51
N GLN A 197 16.21 29.36 -40.71
CA GLN A 197 17.14 29.35 -41.82
C GLN A 197 17.50 30.78 -42.18
N TYR A 198 18.76 30.98 -42.56
CA TYR A 198 19.24 32.20 -43.18
C TYR A 198 20.13 31.79 -44.36
N ASP A 199 20.23 32.67 -45.36
CA ASP A 199 21.07 32.41 -46.52
C ASP A 199 22.55 32.66 -46.18
N ALA A 200 23.23 31.60 -45.76
CA ALA A 200 24.66 31.65 -45.43
C ALA A 200 25.54 31.87 -46.66
N GLN A 201 25.07 31.50 -47.86
CA GLN A 201 25.81 31.73 -49.10
C GLN A 201 25.74 33.20 -49.48
N ALA A 202 24.54 33.78 -49.53
CA ALA A 202 24.36 35.21 -49.80
C ALA A 202 25.11 36.07 -48.78
N LEU A 203 25.07 35.74 -47.48
CA LEU A 203 25.82 36.48 -46.47
C LEU A 203 27.34 36.48 -46.72
N ASN A 204 27.91 35.33 -47.13
CA ASN A 204 29.32 35.23 -47.50
C ASN A 204 29.66 36.01 -48.78
N GLU A 205 28.76 35.99 -49.77
CA GLU A 205 28.89 36.77 -51.01
C GLU A 205 28.90 38.27 -50.71
N TYR A 206 27.97 38.76 -49.90
CA TYR A 206 27.95 40.16 -49.45
C TYR A 206 29.22 40.56 -48.69
N GLU A 207 29.75 39.69 -47.83
CA GLU A 207 31.03 39.92 -47.14
C GLU A 207 32.23 39.99 -48.09
N GLN A 208 32.20 39.24 -49.19
CA GLN A 208 33.25 39.28 -50.20
C GLN A 208 33.12 40.53 -51.08
N GLU A 209 31.91 40.86 -51.54
CA GLU A 209 31.62 42.05 -52.33
C GLU A 209 31.96 43.34 -51.57
N GLU A 210 31.58 43.44 -50.29
CA GLU A 210 31.93 44.57 -49.42
C GLU A 210 33.46 44.74 -49.33
N ARG A 211 34.19 43.64 -49.14
CA ARG A 211 35.66 43.63 -49.10
C ARG A 211 36.26 44.09 -50.42
N GLU A 212 35.72 43.66 -51.55
CA GLU A 212 36.18 44.06 -52.88
C GLU A 212 35.91 45.55 -53.15
N ILE A 213 34.71 46.04 -52.88
CA ILE A 213 34.33 47.44 -53.10
C ILE A 213 35.18 48.36 -52.22
N ARG A 214 35.39 48.01 -50.94
CA ARG A 214 36.28 48.75 -50.04
C ARG A 214 37.72 48.77 -50.53
N LYS A 215 38.24 47.66 -51.09
CA LYS A 215 39.56 47.63 -51.74
C LYS A 215 39.61 48.56 -52.96
N ARG A 216 38.61 48.52 -53.83
CA ARG A 216 38.52 49.38 -55.04
C ARG A 216 38.41 50.86 -54.70
N LEU A 217 37.69 51.22 -53.63
CA LEU A 217 37.59 52.60 -53.14
C LEU A 217 38.91 53.12 -52.55
N ARG A 218 39.74 52.24 -51.94
CA ARG A 218 41.05 52.59 -51.38
C ARG A 218 42.16 52.69 -52.43
N GLN A 219 42.03 52.00 -53.57
CA GLN A 219 43.01 52.06 -54.65
C GLN A 219 43.01 53.43 -55.35
N LYS A 220 44.08 54.22 -55.16
CA LYS A 220 44.33 55.43 -55.97
C LYS A 220 44.87 55.01 -57.34
N ARG A 221 44.17 55.38 -58.42
CA ARG A 221 44.70 55.18 -59.79
C ARG A 221 45.99 55.99 -59.97
N LYS A 222 47.06 55.33 -60.43
CA LYS A 222 48.23 56.02 -60.99
C LYS A 222 47.88 56.45 -62.42
N LEU A 223 47.58 57.74 -62.60
CA LEU A 223 47.30 58.32 -63.91
C LEU A 223 48.62 58.65 -64.63
N THR A 224 48.72 58.31 -65.93
CA THR A 224 49.85 58.74 -66.78
C THR A 224 49.76 60.24 -67.09
N LEU A 225 50.86 60.87 -67.50
CA LEU A 225 50.92 62.32 -67.77
C LEU A 225 49.87 62.75 -68.82
N LEU A 226 49.70 61.95 -69.88
CA LEU A 226 48.76 62.18 -70.97
C LEU A 226 47.29 62.06 -70.51
N GLN A 227 47.01 61.13 -69.57
CA GLN A 227 45.70 60.99 -68.94
C GLN A 227 45.38 62.15 -67.98
N LYS A 228 46.38 62.68 -67.26
CA LYS A 228 46.21 63.86 -66.41
C LYS A 228 45.89 65.11 -67.24
N ILE A 229 46.54 65.28 -68.39
CA ILE A 229 46.28 66.38 -69.34
C ILE A 229 44.88 66.26 -69.94
N LEU A 230 44.46 65.06 -70.36
CA LEU A 230 43.10 64.79 -70.86
C LEU A 230 42.01 65.08 -69.80
N LEU A 231 42.23 64.67 -68.55
CA LEU A 231 41.32 64.97 -67.43
C LEU A 231 41.23 66.48 -67.15
N TRP A 232 42.33 67.21 -67.29
CA TRP A 232 42.37 68.66 -67.13
C TRP A 232 41.61 69.39 -68.25
N PHE A 233 41.78 68.99 -69.51
CA PHE A 233 40.99 69.51 -70.64
C PHE A 233 39.50 69.21 -70.49
N ARG A 234 39.13 68.01 -70.07
CA ARG A 234 37.72 67.60 -69.89
C ARG A 234 37.02 68.36 -68.75
N LYS A 235 37.75 68.69 -67.68
CA LYS A 235 37.27 69.56 -66.58
C LYS A 235 37.03 71.01 -67.01
N LEU A 236 37.86 71.54 -67.91
CA LEU A 236 37.76 72.90 -68.43
C LEU A 236 36.52 73.13 -69.32
N PHE A 237 36.02 72.07 -69.97
CA PHE A 237 34.84 72.13 -70.85
C PHE A 237 33.55 71.56 -70.21
N GLY A 238 33.49 71.49 -68.88
CA GLY A 238 32.26 71.13 -68.15
C GLY A 238 31.84 69.65 -68.23
N GLY A 239 32.72 68.75 -68.66
CA GLY A 239 32.45 67.31 -68.64
C GLY A 239 32.46 66.74 -67.23
N GLU A 240 31.47 65.90 -66.88
CA GLU A 240 31.41 65.26 -65.57
C GLU A 240 32.64 64.34 -65.33
N ASP A 241 33.17 64.37 -64.11
CA ASP A 241 34.33 63.58 -63.70
C ASP A 241 33.90 62.11 -63.53
N GLU A 242 34.09 61.28 -64.56
CA GLU A 242 33.74 59.85 -64.59
C GLU A 242 34.26 59.08 -63.36
N GLU A 243 35.40 59.49 -62.79
CA GLU A 243 35.94 58.88 -61.57
C GLU A 243 35.12 59.23 -60.33
N ARG A 244 34.56 60.45 -60.29
CA ARG A 244 33.66 60.91 -59.23
C ARG A 244 32.33 60.18 -59.30
N ILE A 245 31.76 60.02 -60.50
CA ILE A 245 30.52 59.24 -60.74
C ILE A 245 30.72 57.79 -60.29
N ARG A 246 31.78 57.13 -60.75
CA ARG A 246 32.10 55.75 -60.36
C ARG A 246 32.29 55.56 -58.86
N LYS A 247 32.91 56.53 -58.16
CA LYS A 247 33.04 56.49 -56.70
C LYS A 247 31.71 56.70 -55.98
N ILE A 248 30.80 57.49 -56.54
CA ILE A 248 29.43 57.64 -56.03
C ILE A 248 28.67 56.33 -56.21
N GLU A 249 28.69 55.72 -57.40
CA GLU A 249 28.07 54.42 -57.68
C GLU A 249 28.59 53.31 -56.75
N LEU A 250 29.92 53.21 -56.57
CA LEU A 250 30.52 52.24 -55.65
C LEU A 250 30.12 52.49 -54.18
N ARG A 251 29.92 53.75 -53.77
CA ARG A 251 29.42 54.07 -52.42
C ARG A 251 27.95 53.71 -52.25
N HIS A 252 27.11 54.01 -53.22
CA HIS A 252 25.70 53.61 -53.19
C HIS A 252 25.56 52.09 -53.18
N ARG A 253 26.37 51.36 -53.98
CA ARG A 253 26.38 49.89 -53.97
C ARG A 253 26.88 49.34 -52.63
N LEU A 254 27.88 49.97 -52.03
CA LEU A 254 28.35 49.61 -50.69
C LEU A 254 27.25 49.80 -49.63
N GLU A 255 26.52 50.91 -49.68
CA GLU A 255 25.41 51.22 -48.77
C GLU A 255 24.27 50.19 -48.90
N ILE A 256 23.91 49.80 -50.13
CA ILE A 256 22.93 48.72 -50.37
C ILE A 256 23.41 47.39 -49.76
N ILE A 257 24.65 47.00 -50.01
CA ILE A 257 25.24 45.76 -49.46
C ILE A 257 25.29 45.81 -47.93
N GLU A 258 25.62 46.95 -47.34
CA GLU A 258 25.65 47.12 -45.88
C GLU A 258 24.25 46.93 -45.26
N ILE A 259 23.19 47.42 -45.92
CA ILE A 259 21.79 47.22 -45.50
C ILE A 259 21.36 45.76 -45.64
N GLU A 260 21.57 45.14 -46.82
CA GLU A 260 21.17 43.76 -47.09
C GLU A 260 21.92 42.77 -46.17
N LYS A 261 23.21 43.00 -45.96
CA LYS A 261 24.03 42.23 -45.01
C LYS A 261 23.56 42.40 -43.56
N ALA A 262 23.18 43.62 -43.14
CA ALA A 262 22.66 43.85 -41.80
C ALA A 262 21.35 43.08 -41.55
N GLN A 263 20.45 43.02 -42.54
CA GLN A 263 19.23 42.23 -42.47
C GLN A 263 19.51 40.72 -42.35
N LEU A 264 20.45 40.19 -43.14
CA LEU A 264 20.84 38.78 -43.06
C LEU A 264 21.57 38.44 -41.75
N MET A 265 22.38 39.35 -41.23
CA MET A 265 23.02 39.18 -39.91
C MET A 265 21.97 39.13 -38.79
N GLN A 266 20.93 39.98 -38.84
CA GLN A 266 19.84 39.93 -37.88
C GLN A 266 19.09 38.59 -37.93
N GLN A 267 18.78 38.09 -39.14
CA GLN A 267 18.15 36.77 -39.31
C GLN A 267 19.02 35.63 -38.76
N LYS A 268 20.34 35.70 -38.98
CA LYS A 268 21.30 34.74 -38.43
C LYS A 268 21.30 34.75 -36.90
N GLU A 269 21.36 35.93 -36.28
CA GLU A 269 21.35 36.07 -34.81
C GLU A 269 20.05 35.52 -34.20
N GLU A 270 18.89 35.79 -34.83
CA GLU A 270 17.60 35.25 -34.40
C GLU A 270 17.55 33.71 -34.52
N ALA A 271 18.06 33.17 -35.63
CA ALA A 271 18.14 31.72 -35.83
C ALA A 271 19.07 31.05 -34.81
N ASP A 272 20.25 31.62 -34.56
CA ASP A 272 21.21 31.11 -33.58
C ASP A 272 20.66 31.19 -32.15
N LYS A 273 19.91 32.25 -31.81
CA LYS A 273 19.24 32.38 -30.51
C LYS A 273 18.19 31.27 -30.31
N LYS A 274 17.34 31.02 -31.30
CA LYS A 274 16.32 29.95 -31.24
C LYS A 274 16.95 28.56 -31.15
N LYS A 275 18.06 28.31 -31.86
CA LYS A 275 18.83 27.06 -31.75
C LYS A 275 19.39 26.83 -30.34
N ARG A 276 20.00 27.85 -29.74
CA ARG A 276 20.51 27.76 -28.36
C ARG A 276 19.39 27.51 -27.35
N GLU A 277 18.26 28.20 -27.50
CA GLU A 277 17.09 28.00 -26.65
C GLU A 277 16.55 26.56 -26.77
N TYR A 278 16.48 26.03 -27.99
CA TYR A 278 16.10 24.65 -28.25
C TYR A 278 17.04 23.64 -27.58
N GLU A 279 18.36 23.84 -27.66
CA GLU A 279 19.35 22.96 -27.01
C GLU A 279 19.21 22.93 -25.48
N ILE A 280 18.99 24.09 -24.86
CA ILE A 280 18.77 24.19 -23.41
C ILE A 280 17.50 23.44 -23.02
N LEU A 281 16.39 23.67 -23.72
CA LEU A 281 15.11 23.01 -23.45
C LEU A 281 15.19 21.51 -23.72
N LEU A 282 15.96 21.06 -24.72
CA LEU A 282 16.22 19.65 -24.98
C LEU A 282 16.96 18.99 -23.81
N GLY A 283 17.94 19.68 -23.23
CA GLY A 283 18.63 19.22 -22.02
C GLY A 283 17.69 19.11 -20.82
N GLN A 284 16.81 20.10 -20.62
CA GLN A 284 15.80 20.07 -19.56
C GLN A 284 14.78 18.95 -19.77
N LYS A 285 14.29 18.76 -20.99
CA LYS A 285 13.38 17.66 -21.35
C LYS A 285 14.00 16.32 -21.01
N ARG A 286 15.25 16.07 -21.41
CA ARG A 286 15.97 14.82 -21.12
C ARG A 286 16.04 14.54 -19.63
N LYS A 287 16.35 15.56 -18.81
CA LYS A 287 16.37 15.41 -17.34
C LYS A 287 15.00 15.01 -16.79
N LYS A 288 13.93 15.66 -17.26
CA LYS A 288 12.55 15.33 -16.85
C LYS A 288 12.12 13.94 -17.29
N GLU A 289 12.53 13.51 -18.50
CA GLU A 289 12.28 12.16 -19.01
C GLU A 289 13.01 11.09 -18.18
N LEU A 290 14.26 11.35 -17.78
CA LEU A 290 15.00 10.47 -16.87
C LEU A 290 14.30 10.35 -15.52
N GLU A 291 13.89 11.46 -14.89
CA GLU A 291 13.15 11.41 -13.62
C GLU A 291 11.81 10.66 -13.75
N ILE A 292 11.09 10.84 -14.86
CA ILE A 292 9.86 10.06 -15.13
C ILE A 292 10.18 8.57 -15.23
N HIS A 293 11.26 8.21 -15.91
CA HIS A 293 11.69 6.83 -16.07
C HIS A 293 12.09 6.20 -14.72
N GLU A 294 12.83 6.92 -13.88
CA GLU A 294 13.18 6.49 -12.52
C GLU A 294 11.93 6.23 -11.66
N ILE A 295 10.93 7.12 -11.72
CA ILE A 295 9.66 6.92 -11.02
C ILE A 295 8.95 5.66 -11.53
N GLU A 296 8.96 5.41 -12.84
CA GLU A 296 8.34 4.22 -13.44
C GLU A 296 9.05 2.93 -13.02
N LEU A 297 10.39 2.94 -12.95
CA LEU A 297 11.18 1.82 -12.43
C LEU A 297 10.89 1.56 -10.94
N ALA A 298 10.83 2.62 -10.12
CA ALA A 298 10.49 2.49 -8.70
C ALA A 298 9.09 1.89 -8.51
N MET A 299 8.09 2.38 -9.26
CA MET A 299 6.74 1.83 -9.24
C MET A 299 6.69 0.36 -9.66
N LYS A 300 7.50 -0.04 -10.65
CA LYS A 300 7.59 -1.43 -11.11
C LYS A 300 8.20 -2.32 -10.03
N ALA A 301 9.34 -1.93 -9.46
CA ALA A 301 10.01 -2.67 -8.40
C ALA A 301 9.10 -2.87 -7.17
N ILE A 302 8.39 -1.83 -6.74
CA ILE A 302 7.43 -1.92 -5.62
C ILE A 302 6.31 -2.93 -5.91
N LYS A 303 5.77 -2.93 -7.13
CA LYS A 303 4.71 -3.88 -7.53
C LYS A 303 5.22 -5.31 -7.59
N GLU A 304 6.42 -5.52 -8.12
CA GLU A 304 7.05 -6.84 -8.21
C GLU A 304 7.34 -7.39 -6.80
N ALA A 305 7.90 -6.57 -5.91
CA ALA A 305 8.13 -6.95 -4.52
C ALA A 305 6.82 -7.32 -3.81
N ALA A 306 5.77 -6.51 -3.95
CA ALA A 306 4.46 -6.81 -3.37
C ALA A 306 3.85 -8.11 -3.93
N SER A 307 4.01 -8.37 -5.24
CA SER A 307 3.53 -9.59 -5.87
C SER A 307 4.31 -10.82 -5.38
N GLN A 308 5.61 -10.68 -5.17
CA GLN A 308 6.45 -11.77 -4.67
C GLN A 308 6.06 -12.14 -3.23
N VAL A 309 5.85 -11.16 -2.35
CA VAL A 309 5.36 -11.39 -0.98
C VAL A 309 4.04 -12.14 -0.97
N GLN A 310 3.08 -11.72 -1.81
CA GLN A 310 1.79 -12.40 -1.92
C GLN A 310 1.91 -13.85 -2.39
N LYS A 311 2.82 -14.10 -3.35
CA LYS A 311 3.06 -15.45 -3.86
C LYS A 311 3.68 -16.35 -2.79
N THR A 312 4.72 -15.88 -2.11
CA THR A 312 5.39 -16.65 -1.04
C THR A 312 4.43 -16.94 0.11
N PHE A 313 3.69 -15.93 0.58
CA PHE A 313 2.68 -16.16 1.61
C PHE A 313 1.58 -17.13 1.16
N GLY A 314 1.08 -17.01 -0.07
CA GLY A 314 0.06 -17.93 -0.59
C GLY A 314 0.53 -19.39 -0.59
N GLN A 315 1.82 -19.62 -0.84
CA GLN A 315 2.44 -20.94 -0.74
C GLN A 315 2.51 -21.42 0.72
N GLU A 316 3.06 -20.62 1.63
CA GLU A 316 3.15 -20.95 3.07
C GLU A 316 1.77 -21.19 3.69
N LEU A 317 0.76 -20.40 3.29
CA LEU A 317 -0.62 -20.57 3.71
C LEU A 317 -1.19 -21.89 3.21
N ASN A 318 -1.05 -22.21 1.91
CA ASN A 318 -1.52 -23.49 1.37
C ASN A 318 -0.84 -24.69 2.05
N GLU A 319 0.46 -24.59 2.36
CA GLU A 319 1.20 -25.62 3.07
C GLU A 319 0.64 -25.85 4.47
N LYS A 320 0.48 -24.79 5.28
CA LYS A 320 -0.10 -24.90 6.63
C LYS A 320 -1.55 -25.37 6.62
N ILE A 321 -2.37 -24.89 5.69
CA ILE A 321 -3.76 -25.38 5.58
C ILE A 321 -3.75 -26.88 5.26
N SER A 322 -2.89 -27.31 4.34
CA SER A 322 -2.78 -28.72 3.96
C SER A 322 -2.36 -29.59 5.14
N GLU A 323 -1.37 -29.15 5.92
CA GLU A 323 -0.91 -29.82 7.15
C GLU A 323 -2.07 -29.95 8.16
N ILE A 324 -2.66 -28.82 8.57
CA ILE A 324 -3.75 -28.79 9.56
C ILE A 324 -4.93 -29.65 9.09
N PHE A 325 -5.34 -29.49 7.83
CA PHE A 325 -6.51 -30.16 7.29
C PHE A 325 -6.28 -31.67 7.11
N CYS A 326 -5.05 -32.08 6.76
CA CYS A 326 -4.67 -33.48 6.69
C CYS A 326 -4.78 -34.14 8.07
N ASP A 327 -4.24 -33.52 9.11
CA ASP A 327 -4.29 -34.06 10.47
C ASP A 327 -5.71 -34.10 11.02
N MET A 328 -6.48 -33.01 10.85
CA MET A 328 -7.89 -32.93 11.27
C MET A 328 -8.83 -33.88 10.52
N THR A 329 -8.37 -34.47 9.42
CA THR A 329 -9.15 -35.44 8.62
C THR A 329 -8.46 -36.81 8.55
N ASN A 330 -7.45 -37.04 9.40
CA ASN A 330 -6.70 -38.28 9.49
C ASN A 330 -6.20 -38.79 8.13
N GLY A 331 -5.65 -37.88 7.32
CA GLY A 331 -5.10 -38.16 6.00
C GLY A 331 -6.11 -38.34 4.87
N LYS A 332 -7.42 -38.18 5.14
CA LYS A 332 -8.44 -38.26 4.08
C LYS A 332 -8.23 -37.22 2.98
N TYR A 333 -7.79 -36.01 3.37
CA TYR A 333 -7.40 -34.97 2.42
C TYR A 333 -5.97 -34.56 2.68
N THR A 334 -5.08 -34.81 1.73
CA THR A 334 -3.64 -34.58 1.93
C THR A 334 -3.17 -33.21 1.47
N GLN A 335 -3.98 -32.51 0.67
CA GLN A 335 -3.69 -31.15 0.21
C GLN A 335 -4.95 -30.30 0.18
N ALA A 336 -4.77 -29.01 0.49
CA ALA A 336 -5.76 -27.96 0.33
C ALA A 336 -5.09 -26.78 -0.37
N VAL A 337 -5.57 -26.46 -1.57
CA VAL A 337 -4.97 -25.45 -2.45
C VAL A 337 -6.01 -24.41 -2.84
N MET A 338 -5.57 -23.16 -2.86
CA MET A 338 -6.37 -22.03 -3.30
C MET A 338 -5.99 -21.60 -4.72
N ASP A 339 -7.00 -21.35 -5.56
CA ASP A 339 -6.81 -20.80 -6.89
C ASP A 339 -6.71 -19.25 -6.90
N GLU A 340 -6.43 -18.66 -8.06
CA GLU A 340 -6.32 -17.21 -8.24
C GLU A 340 -7.63 -16.44 -7.96
N ASN A 341 -8.78 -17.13 -8.03
CA ASN A 341 -10.10 -16.56 -7.73
C ASN A 341 -10.47 -16.63 -6.25
N LEU A 342 -9.56 -17.15 -5.41
CA LEU A 342 -9.75 -17.43 -3.98
C LEU A 342 -10.77 -18.56 -3.74
N SER A 343 -10.83 -19.52 -4.67
CA SER A 343 -11.61 -20.76 -4.53
C SER A 343 -10.71 -21.88 -4.01
N MET A 344 -11.18 -22.61 -3.02
CA MET A 344 -10.44 -23.73 -2.44
C MET A 344 -10.77 -25.06 -3.15
N MET A 345 -9.75 -25.85 -3.39
CA MET A 345 -9.83 -27.24 -3.80
C MET A 345 -9.05 -28.11 -2.82
N VAL A 346 -9.56 -29.30 -2.55
CA VAL A 346 -8.88 -30.28 -1.69
C VAL A 346 -8.53 -31.52 -2.51
N TYR A 347 -7.43 -32.18 -2.19
CA TYR A 347 -7.05 -33.44 -2.81
C TYR A 347 -7.42 -34.59 -1.88
N ASP A 348 -8.25 -35.52 -2.35
CA ASP A 348 -8.75 -36.66 -1.56
C ASP A 348 -7.91 -37.95 -1.71
N GLY A 349 -6.75 -37.83 -2.37
CA GLY A 349 -5.89 -38.97 -2.73
C GLY A 349 -6.10 -39.50 -4.14
N PHE A 350 -7.19 -39.11 -4.82
CA PHE A 350 -7.48 -39.49 -6.20
C PHE A 350 -7.58 -38.26 -7.11
N ASP A 351 -8.41 -37.30 -6.73
CA ASP A 351 -8.73 -36.12 -7.55
C ASP A 351 -8.81 -34.83 -6.71
N HIS A 352 -8.73 -33.69 -7.40
CA HIS A 352 -9.03 -32.40 -6.80
C HIS A 352 -10.53 -32.15 -6.75
N VAL A 353 -11.07 -32.03 -5.54
CA VAL A 353 -12.47 -31.78 -5.27
C VAL A 353 -12.66 -30.31 -4.91
N ASP A 354 -13.48 -29.61 -5.71
CA ASP A 354 -13.91 -28.24 -5.42
C ASP A 354 -14.76 -28.22 -4.15
N MET A 355 -14.52 -27.21 -3.29
CA MET A 355 -15.23 -27.01 -2.03
C MET A 355 -16.76 -27.12 -2.15
N LYS A 356 -17.36 -26.69 -3.27
CA LYS A 356 -18.82 -26.74 -3.49
C LYS A 356 -19.39 -28.16 -3.52
N TYR A 357 -18.56 -29.18 -3.70
CA TYR A 357 -18.95 -30.60 -3.69
C TYR A 357 -18.68 -31.29 -2.35
N LEU A 358 -18.03 -30.60 -1.40
CA LEU A 358 -17.73 -31.15 -0.08
C LEU A 358 -18.97 -31.09 0.82
N SER A 359 -19.05 -32.01 1.79
CA SER A 359 -20.08 -31.94 2.84
C SER A 359 -19.91 -30.68 3.69
N ASN A 360 -21.00 -30.13 4.21
CA ASN A 360 -20.95 -28.92 5.06
C ASN A 360 -19.92 -29.06 6.19
N ALA A 361 -19.89 -30.20 6.90
CA ALA A 361 -18.93 -30.42 7.98
C ALA A 361 -17.47 -30.43 7.50
N THR A 362 -17.18 -30.99 6.31
CA THR A 362 -15.84 -30.93 5.70
C THR A 362 -15.46 -29.49 5.35
N VAL A 363 -16.43 -28.73 4.80
CA VAL A 363 -16.23 -27.30 4.52
C VAL A 363 -15.90 -26.57 5.83
N GLU A 364 -16.66 -26.77 6.91
CA GLU A 364 -16.39 -26.15 8.21
C GLU A 364 -15.00 -26.52 8.77
N GLN A 365 -14.52 -27.76 8.59
CA GLN A 365 -13.15 -28.16 8.92
C GLN A 365 -12.09 -27.41 8.09
N LEU A 366 -12.33 -27.24 6.79
CA LEU A 366 -11.42 -26.50 5.92
C LEU A 366 -11.37 -25.00 6.29
N TYR A 367 -12.51 -24.42 6.67
CA TYR A 367 -12.58 -23.06 7.22
C TYR A 367 -11.80 -22.92 8.51
N PHE A 368 -11.95 -23.89 9.41
CA PHE A 368 -11.22 -23.91 10.67
C PHE A 368 -9.71 -23.98 10.44
N ALA A 369 -9.27 -24.89 9.56
CA ALA A 369 -7.87 -25.02 9.16
C ALA A 369 -7.32 -23.74 8.55
N LEU A 370 -8.07 -23.08 7.66
CA LEU A 370 -7.71 -21.80 7.08
C LEU A 370 -7.50 -20.71 8.15
N ARG A 371 -8.43 -20.57 9.08
CA ARG A 371 -8.35 -19.53 10.11
C ARG A 371 -7.19 -19.79 11.06
N LEU A 372 -6.94 -21.05 11.41
CA LEU A 372 -5.81 -21.42 12.25
C LEU A 372 -4.47 -21.18 11.54
N ALA A 373 -4.34 -21.61 10.28
CA ALA A 373 -3.16 -21.34 9.45
C ALA A 373 -2.90 -19.83 9.32
N SER A 374 -3.97 -19.05 9.11
CA SER A 374 -3.89 -17.59 9.05
C SER A 374 -3.45 -17.00 10.39
N ALA A 375 -3.99 -17.48 11.51
CA ALA A 375 -3.58 -17.01 12.83
C ALA A 375 -2.10 -17.30 13.11
N ASP A 376 -1.60 -18.46 12.70
CA ASP A 376 -0.20 -18.84 12.91
C ASP A 376 0.77 -18.06 12.03
N LEU A 377 0.39 -17.73 10.79
CA LEU A 377 1.25 -16.92 9.92
C LEU A 377 1.18 -15.42 10.21
N LEU A 378 0.01 -14.91 10.62
CA LEU A 378 -0.18 -13.47 10.86
C LEU A 378 0.31 -13.01 12.22
N TYR A 379 0.29 -13.90 13.22
CA TYR A 379 0.61 -13.55 14.60
C TYR A 379 1.71 -14.42 15.19
N GLU A 380 2.76 -14.66 14.42
CA GLU A 380 3.95 -15.37 14.90
C GLU A 380 4.55 -14.68 16.13
N ASN A 381 4.50 -13.33 16.18
CA ASN A 381 4.99 -12.52 17.30
C ASN A 381 3.94 -12.24 18.40
N ASP A 382 2.67 -12.10 18.03
CA ASP A 382 1.55 -11.85 18.96
C ASP A 382 0.76 -13.15 19.16
N ALA A 383 1.29 -14.10 19.93
CA ALA A 383 0.62 -15.38 20.18
C ALA A 383 -0.66 -15.22 21.04
N PHE A 384 -1.71 -14.66 20.44
CA PHE A 384 -3.02 -14.45 21.05
C PHE A 384 -3.70 -15.79 21.38
N PRO A 385 -4.50 -15.83 22.47
CA PRO A 385 -5.36 -16.98 22.75
C PRO A 385 -6.41 -17.18 21.65
N LEU A 386 -6.70 -18.42 21.28
CA LEU A 386 -7.78 -18.79 20.36
C LEU A 386 -9.14 -18.70 21.08
N PHE A 387 -10.15 -18.11 20.43
CA PHE A 387 -11.51 -18.01 20.96
C PHE A 387 -12.46 -18.80 20.07
N LEU A 388 -13.04 -19.88 20.60
CA LEU A 388 -13.88 -20.81 19.86
C LEU A 388 -15.31 -20.78 20.43
N ASP A 389 -16.24 -20.10 19.75
CA ASP A 389 -17.64 -19.91 20.17
C ASP A 389 -18.58 -20.84 19.41
N ASP A 390 -18.92 -21.99 20.02
CA ASP A 390 -19.80 -23.03 19.47
C ASP A 390 -19.40 -23.51 18.03
N VAL A 391 -18.11 -23.47 17.71
CA VAL A 391 -17.56 -23.71 16.36
C VAL A 391 -17.78 -25.14 15.82
N PHE A 392 -17.90 -26.14 16.68
CA PHE A 392 -17.94 -27.55 16.27
C PHE A 392 -19.34 -28.09 15.98
N GLY A 393 -20.36 -27.22 15.86
CA GLY A 393 -21.77 -27.63 15.87
C GLY A 393 -22.20 -28.67 14.83
N ASN A 394 -21.54 -28.77 13.66
CA ASN A 394 -21.86 -29.80 12.65
C ASN A 394 -20.85 -30.98 12.65
N TYR A 395 -19.94 -31.04 13.62
CA TYR A 395 -18.94 -32.11 13.69
C TYR A 395 -19.57 -33.33 14.34
N ASP A 396 -19.42 -34.48 13.68
CA ASP A 396 -19.62 -35.79 14.28
C ASP A 396 -18.50 -36.11 15.29
N ASP A 397 -18.67 -37.20 16.04
CA ASP A 397 -17.77 -37.57 17.13
C ASP A 397 -16.33 -37.80 16.66
N GLU A 398 -16.15 -38.40 15.48
CA GLU A 398 -14.84 -38.69 14.89
C GLU A 398 -14.10 -37.39 14.53
N ARG A 399 -14.77 -36.47 13.81
CA ARG A 399 -14.19 -35.17 13.46
C ARG A 399 -13.88 -34.32 14.68
N LEU A 400 -14.76 -34.33 15.68
CA LEU A 400 -14.57 -33.59 16.92
C LEU A 400 -13.33 -34.11 17.68
N GLU A 401 -13.20 -35.44 17.78
CA GLU A 401 -12.02 -36.10 18.35
C GLU A 401 -10.73 -35.67 17.65
N GLN A 402 -10.67 -35.83 16.33
CA GLN A 402 -9.49 -35.49 15.52
C GLN A 402 -9.09 -34.02 15.71
N THR A 403 -10.07 -33.12 15.73
CA THR A 403 -9.82 -31.69 15.89
C THR A 403 -9.33 -31.34 17.29
N MET A 404 -9.90 -31.94 18.34
CA MET A 404 -9.45 -31.71 19.72
C MET A 404 -8.04 -32.24 19.96
N GLN A 405 -7.73 -33.42 19.40
CA GLN A 405 -6.37 -33.97 19.45
C GLN A 405 -5.38 -33.06 18.73
N TYR A 406 -5.72 -32.56 17.53
CA TYR A 406 -4.89 -31.61 16.82
C TYR A 406 -4.60 -30.37 17.68
N LEU A 407 -5.64 -29.72 18.24
CA LEU A 407 -5.48 -28.54 19.10
C LEU A 407 -4.68 -28.82 20.38
N SER A 408 -4.79 -30.02 20.95
CA SER A 408 -4.04 -30.39 22.14
C SER A 408 -2.54 -30.55 21.88
N HIS A 409 -2.14 -30.99 20.68
CA HIS A 409 -0.74 -31.32 20.35
C HIS A 409 -0.01 -30.26 19.52
N HIS A 410 -0.70 -29.53 18.65
CA HIS A 410 -0.06 -28.73 17.59
C HIS A 410 -0.16 -27.20 17.77
N THR A 411 -0.74 -26.71 18.87
CA THR A 411 -0.74 -25.27 19.16
C THR A 411 -0.29 -25.00 20.58
N ASP A 412 0.58 -24.02 20.80
CA ASP A 412 0.96 -23.57 22.15
C ASP A 412 0.08 -22.43 22.68
N ARG A 413 -0.91 -22.01 21.86
CA ARG A 413 -1.84 -20.94 22.24
C ARG A 413 -2.76 -21.43 23.37
N GLN A 414 -3.12 -20.51 24.25
CA GLN A 414 -4.26 -20.72 25.14
C GLN A 414 -5.55 -20.74 24.30
N ILE A 415 -6.48 -21.62 24.64
CA ILE A 415 -7.72 -21.86 23.91
C ILE A 415 -8.89 -21.59 24.86
N PHE A 416 -9.77 -20.68 24.46
CA PHE A 416 -11.03 -20.38 25.12
C PHE A 416 -12.17 -21.03 24.33
N LEU A 417 -12.66 -22.16 24.80
CA LEU A 417 -13.77 -22.88 24.18
C LEU A 417 -15.07 -22.56 24.90
N PHE A 418 -15.94 -21.82 24.23
CA PHE A 418 -17.29 -21.52 24.71
C PHE A 418 -18.25 -22.54 24.11
N THR A 419 -18.86 -23.39 24.95
CA THR A 419 -19.81 -24.38 24.44
C THR A 419 -20.93 -24.76 25.40
N GLY A 420 -22.08 -25.14 24.83
CA GLY A 420 -23.17 -25.80 25.58
C GLY A 420 -23.18 -27.33 25.46
N ARG A 421 -22.30 -27.93 24.66
CA ARG A 421 -22.33 -29.36 24.32
C ARG A 421 -21.64 -30.21 25.37
N LYS A 422 -22.38 -31.14 25.97
CA LYS A 422 -21.84 -32.09 26.96
C LYS A 422 -20.92 -33.13 26.32
N GLU A 423 -21.14 -33.46 25.05
CA GLU A 423 -20.30 -34.42 24.32
C GLU A 423 -18.84 -34.00 24.31
N ILE A 424 -18.56 -32.69 24.18
CA ILE A 424 -17.19 -32.16 24.19
C ILE A 424 -16.50 -32.46 25.53
N LEU A 425 -17.18 -32.24 26.66
CA LEU A 425 -16.61 -32.52 27.98
C LEU A 425 -16.28 -34.01 28.14
N ARG A 426 -17.19 -34.89 27.72
CA ARG A 426 -16.98 -36.35 27.76
C ARG A 426 -15.78 -36.76 26.92
N LEU A 427 -15.66 -36.21 25.72
CA LEU A 427 -14.53 -36.48 24.83
C LEU A 427 -13.20 -36.04 25.45
N LEU A 428 -13.16 -34.86 26.06
CA LEU A 428 -11.95 -34.36 26.74
C LEU A 428 -11.53 -35.29 27.89
N ASP A 429 -12.49 -35.75 28.70
CA ASP A 429 -12.26 -36.73 29.77
C ASP A 429 -11.77 -38.08 29.21
N GLU A 430 -12.44 -38.61 28.17
CA GLU A 430 -12.11 -39.90 27.53
C GLU A 430 -10.73 -39.93 26.88
N LYS A 431 -10.25 -38.78 26.38
CA LYS A 431 -8.95 -38.64 25.73
C LYS A 431 -7.87 -38.09 26.67
N GLU A 432 -8.18 -37.92 27.96
CA GLU A 432 -7.26 -37.39 28.97
C GLU A 432 -6.67 -36.02 28.58
N ILE A 433 -7.43 -35.21 27.83
CA ILE A 433 -7.02 -33.87 27.44
C ILE A 433 -7.24 -32.94 28.63
N LEU A 434 -6.18 -32.38 29.18
CA LEU A 434 -6.27 -31.45 30.32
C LEU A 434 -7.01 -30.17 29.93
N TYR A 435 -8.05 -29.85 30.69
CA TYR A 435 -8.81 -28.61 30.54
C TYR A 435 -9.23 -28.03 31.89
N HIS A 436 -9.48 -26.73 31.92
CA HIS A 436 -10.06 -26.05 33.07
C HIS A 436 -11.52 -25.70 32.77
N LEU A 437 -12.43 -26.26 33.57
CA LEU A 437 -13.87 -26.08 33.40
C LEU A 437 -14.37 -24.84 34.15
N ILE A 438 -14.99 -23.91 33.42
CA ILE A 438 -15.64 -22.72 33.98
C ILE A 438 -17.12 -22.78 33.63
N SER A 439 -17.98 -22.91 34.65
CA SER A 439 -19.43 -22.98 34.46
C SER A 439 -20.07 -21.60 34.48
N LEU A 440 -20.92 -21.30 33.49
CA LEU A 440 -21.61 -20.02 33.29
C LEU A 440 -23.14 -20.07 33.51
#